data_AF-A0A966KMN0-F1
#
_entry.id   AF-A0A966KMN0-F1
#
_cell.length_a   1.000
_cell.length_b   1.000
_cell.length_c   1.000
_cell.angle_alpha   90.00
_cell.angle_beta   90.00
_cell.angle_gamma   90.00
#
_symmetry.space_group_name_H-M   'P 1'
#
loop_
_entity.id
_entity.type
_entity.pdbx_description
1 polymer ?
#
loop_
_entity_poly.entity_id
_entity_poly.type
_entity_poly.pdbx_seq_one_letter_code
_entity_poly.pdbx_strand_id
1 'polypeptide(L)' 'MNEHHSNNRKIDPLKSFLLDDNTPNDKNRVEIGPTLLARREWETAGLELPDLQAMRKFRW' A
#
# COMPACT_ATOMS: atom_id res chain seq x y z
N MET A 1 21.77 -14.69 -4.98
CA MET A 1 20.50 -15.22 -4.44
C MET A 1 19.41 -14.77 -5.39
N ASN A 2 18.76 -15.68 -6.12
CA ASN A 2 17.70 -15.29 -7.06
C ASN A 2 16.43 -15.00 -6.28
N GLU A 3 16.06 -13.73 -6.15
CA GLU A 3 14.74 -13.38 -5.63
C GLU A 3 13.69 -13.70 -6.68
N HIS A 4 12.95 -14.77 -6.45
CA HIS A 4 11.82 -15.12 -7.31
C HIS A 4 10.69 -14.11 -7.10
N HIS A 5 9.98 -13.73 -8.17
CA HIS A 5 8.79 -12.87 -8.08
C HIS A 5 7.72 -13.42 -7.13
N SER A 6 7.72 -14.74 -6.87
CA SER A 6 6.88 -15.39 -5.86
C SER A 6 7.20 -14.96 -4.42
N ASN A 7 8.44 -14.55 -4.16
CA ASN A 7 8.93 -14.25 -2.81
C ASN A 7 8.52 -12.85 -2.35
N ASN A 8 8.23 -11.92 -3.27
CA ASN A 8 7.79 -10.56 -2.94
C ASN A 8 6.54 -10.18 -3.73
N ARG A 9 5.42 -10.78 -3.33
CA ARG A 9 4.15 -10.70 -4.07
C ARG A 9 3.45 -9.37 -3.76
N LYS A 10 3.52 -8.42 -4.69
CA LYS A 10 2.83 -7.13 -4.57
C LYS A 10 1.30 -7.25 -4.46
N ILE A 11 0.69 -6.34 -3.70
CA ILE A 11 -0.78 -6.13 -3.71
C ILE A 11 -1.18 -5.46 -5.02
N ASP A 12 -0.48 -4.38 -5.36
CA ASP A 12 -0.65 -3.63 -6.60
C ASP A 12 0.59 -3.76 -7.49
N PRO A 13 0.51 -4.46 -8.63
CA PRO A 13 1.62 -4.60 -9.56
C PRO A 13 2.10 -3.27 -10.18
N LEU A 14 1.25 -2.24 -10.21
CA LEU A 14 1.55 -0.94 -10.83
C LEU A 14 2.35 -0.01 -9.90
N LYS A 15 2.41 -0.33 -8.61
CA LYS A 15 3.09 0.48 -7.60
C LYS A 15 4.46 -0.11 -7.23
N SER A 16 5.30 0.71 -6.59
CA SER A 16 6.64 0.34 -6.13
C SER A 16 6.57 -0.53 -4.86
N PHE A 17 7.60 -0.48 -4.02
CA PHE A 17 7.67 -1.20 -2.73
C PHE A 17 6.68 -0.69 -1.68
N LEU A 18 6.23 0.56 -1.82
CA LEU A 18 5.24 1.18 -0.96
C LEU A 18 3.97 1.48 -1.75
N LEU A 19 2.86 1.50 -1.03
CA LEU A 19 1.57 2.01 -1.48
C LEU A 19 1.49 3.51 -1.20
N ASP A 20 0.51 4.18 -1.80
CA ASP A 20 0.38 5.64 -1.74
C ASP A 20 0.10 6.16 -0.30
N ASP A 21 -0.32 5.28 0.61
CA ASP A 21 -0.53 5.56 2.04
C ASP A 21 0.72 5.30 2.92
N ASN A 22 1.88 5.10 2.29
CA ASN A 22 3.15 4.79 2.92
C ASN A 22 3.18 3.43 3.67
N THR A 23 2.34 2.47 3.24
CA THR A 23 2.37 1.09 3.74
C THR A 23 3.09 0.13 2.78
N PRO A 24 3.65 -1.01 3.26
CA PRO A 24 4.33 -1.97 2.40
C PRO A 24 3.42 -2.57 1.31
N ASN A 25 3.83 -2.53 0.05
CA ASN A 25 3.11 -3.15 -1.06
C ASN A 25 3.35 -4.67 -1.11
N ASP A 26 2.89 -5.38 -0.09
CA ASP A 26 3.07 -6.83 0.08
C ASP A 26 1.73 -7.50 0.38
N LYS A 27 1.33 -8.46 -0.47
CA LYS A 27 0.06 -9.17 -0.35
C LYS A 27 0.06 -10.18 0.81
N ASN A 28 1.21 -10.53 1.35
CA ASN A 28 1.35 -11.42 2.50
C ASN A 28 1.56 -10.66 3.82
N ARG A 29 1.50 -9.32 3.82
CA ARG A 29 1.67 -8.51 5.04
C ARG A 29 0.56 -8.78 6.07
N VAL A 30 0.88 -8.66 7.36
CA VAL A 30 -0.07 -8.81 8.47
C VAL A 30 -1.05 -7.63 8.55
N GLU A 31 -0.57 -6.41 8.26
CA GLU A 31 -1.37 -5.18 8.33
C GLU A 31 -2.50 -5.17 7.29
N ILE A 32 -3.74 -5.08 7.77
CA ILE A 32 -4.91 -4.86 6.90
C ILE A 32 -5.00 -3.40 6.47
N GLY A 33 -5.90 -3.10 5.53
CA GLY A 33 -6.15 -1.74 5.10
C GLY A 33 -7.18 -1.68 3.97
N PRO A 34 -7.29 -0.54 3.28
CA PRO A 34 -8.17 -0.39 2.13
C PRO A 34 -7.91 -1.44 1.06
N THR A 35 -8.99 -1.94 0.45
CA THR A 35 -8.88 -2.87 -0.67
C THR A 35 -8.37 -2.17 -1.93
N LEU A 36 -7.97 -2.94 -2.94
CA LEU A 36 -7.59 -2.36 -4.24
C LEU A 36 -8.77 -1.68 -4.95
N LEU A 37 -10.01 -2.13 -4.69
CA LEU A 37 -11.22 -1.49 -5.20
C LEU A 37 -11.36 -0.07 -4.64
N ALA A 38 -11.36 0.07 -3.31
CA ALA A 38 -11.50 1.36 -2.66
C ALA A 38 -10.41 2.35 -3.10
N ARG A 39 -9.15 1.88 -3.20
CA ARG A 39 -8.04 2.73 -3.63
C ARG A 39 -8.19 3.24 -5.07
N ARG A 40 -8.67 2.40 -5.99
CA ARG A 40 -8.95 2.83 -7.37
C ARG A 40 -10.11 3.83 -7.45
N GLU A 41 -11.14 3.63 -6.63
CA GLU A 41 -12.25 4.59 -6.54
C GLU A 41 -11.75 5.95 -6.04
N TRP A 42 -10.87 5.97 -5.04
CA TRP A 42 -10.25 7.21 -4.54
C TRP A 42 -9.31 7.87 -5.54
N GLU A 43 -8.48 7.09 -6.24
CA GLU A 43 -7.61 7.60 -7.31
C GLU A 43 -8.44 8.20 -8.45
N THR A 44 -9.53 7.54 -8.85
CA THR A 44 -10.47 8.05 -9.87
C THR A 44 -11.17 9.32 -9.39
N ALA A 45 -11.49 9.42 -8.11
CA ALA A 45 -12.08 10.60 -7.50
C ALA A 45 -11.06 11.73 -7.24
N GLY A 46 -9.76 11.52 -7.51
CA GLY A 46 -8.70 12.50 -7.26
C GLY A 46 -8.44 12.77 -5.76
N LEU A 47 -8.73 11.79 -4.90
CA LEU A 47 -8.50 11.92 -3.46
C LEU A 47 -7.06 11.56 -3.10
N GLU A 48 -6.39 12.43 -2.36
CA GLU A 48 -5.06 12.16 -1.81
C GLU A 48 -5.15 11.19 -0.62
N LEU A 49 -4.31 10.14 -0.65
CA LEU A 49 -4.20 9.15 0.42
C LEU A 49 -3.35 9.69 1.58
N PRO A 50 -3.71 9.42 2.85
CA PRO A 50 -2.91 9.88 3.98
C PRO A 50 -1.64 9.05 4.16
N ASP A 51 -0.54 9.69 4.58
CA ASP A 51 0.63 8.96 5.10
C ASP A 51 0.31 8.39 6.48
N LEU A 52 0.15 7.06 6.56
CA LEU A 52 -0.23 6.39 7.80
C LEU A 52 0.84 6.48 8.89
N GLN A 53 2.12 6.53 8.54
CA GLN A 53 3.20 6.65 9.52
C GLN A 53 3.22 8.04 10.14
N ALA A 54 3.08 9.09 9.31
CA ALA A 54 2.98 10.47 9.78
C ALA A 54 1.73 10.68 10.65
N MET A 55 0.59 10.13 10.22
CA MET A 55 -0.67 10.23 10.97
C MET A 55 -0.60 9.52 12.32
N ARG A 56 0.04 8.34 12.40
CA ARG A 56 0.29 7.63 13.67
C ARG A 56 1.20 8.43 14.59
N LYS A 57 2.29 8.98 14.07
CA LYS A 57 3.24 9.81 14.84
C LYS A 57 2.58 11.07 15.40
N PHE A 58 1.72 11.72 14.62
CA PHE A 58 1.01 12.93 15.04
C PHE A 58 0.04 12.67 16.21
N ARG A 59 -0.57 11.48 16.25
CA ARG A 59 -1.58 11.10 17.26
C ARG A 59 -1.00 10.42 18.50
N TRP A 60 0.29 10.09 18.50
CA TRP A 60 0.94 9.31 19.54
C TRP A 60 1.04 10.06 20.87
#